data_AF-A0A453S3A3-F1
#
_entry.id   AF-A0A453S3A3-F1
#
_cell.length_a   1.000
_cell.length_b   1.000
_cell.length_c   1.000
_cell.angle_alpha   90.00
_cell.angle_beta   90.00
_cell.angle_gamma   90.00
#
_symmetry.space_group_name_H-M   'P 1'
#
loop_
_entity.id
_entity.type
_entity.pdbx_description
1 polymer ?
#
loop_
_entity_poly.entity_id
_entity_poly.type
_entity_poly.pdbx_seq_one_letter_code
_entity_poly.pdbx_strand_id
1 'polypeptide(L)'
;AKEITRHKIEENVGTAAAVLCNLSNHKAYEPGRSFKDEVVGIVALLGTVANRDLSRMLSVYLGEDNMLAVVCKTQDAANYFEKYDTEGNVDIRFGIHQEAAKLGVPISRRFPIICLDEIR
;
A
#
# COMPACT_ATOMS: atom_id res chain seq x y z
N ALA A 1 16.05 -5.80 9.43
CA ALA A 1 15.16 -6.64 8.60
C ALA A 1 14.07 -5.80 7.92
N LYS A 2 13.17 -5.15 8.66
CA LYS A 2 12.11 -4.31 8.07
C LYS A 2 12.63 -3.18 7.17
N GLU A 3 13.75 -2.55 7.52
CA GLU A 3 14.38 -1.51 6.68
C GLU A 3 14.87 -2.04 5.33
N ILE A 4 15.47 -3.23 5.30
CA ILE A 4 15.88 -3.89 4.05
C ILE A 4 14.64 -4.23 3.21
N THR A 5 13.56 -4.70 3.86
CA THR A 5 12.29 -4.97 3.17
C THR A 5 11.68 -3.69 2.61
N ARG A 6 11.73 -2.58 3.35
CA ARG A 6 11.26 -1.26 2.92
C ARG A 6 11.97 -0.80 1.65
N HIS A 7 13.29 -0.87 1.62
CA HIS A 7 14.06 -0.55 0.41
C HIS A 7 13.70 -1.43 -0.79
N LYS A 8 13.51 -2.74 -0.60
CA LYS A 8 13.05 -3.62 -1.67
C LYS A 8 11.67 -3.26 -2.21
N ILE A 9 10.79 -2.72 -1.36
CA ILE A 9 9.47 -2.24 -1.77
C ILE A 9 9.62 -0.93 -2.55
N GLU A 10 10.45 0.00 -2.09
CA GLU A 10 10.73 1.27 -2.79
C GLU A 10 11.31 1.05 -4.19
N GLU A 11 12.18 0.05 -4.35
CA GLU A 11 12.74 -0.35 -5.65
C GLU A 11 11.71 -1.03 -6.58
N ASN A 12 10.57 -1.49 -6.05
CA ASN A 12 9.51 -2.14 -6.82
C ASN A 12 8.55 -1.10 -7.42
N VAL A 13 9.10 -0.29 -8.34
CA VAL A 13 8.39 0.78 -9.06
C VAL A 13 7.15 0.23 -9.78
N GLY A 14 6.08 1.01 -9.82
CA GLY A 14 4.81 0.58 -10.43
C GLY A 14 3.78 0.06 -9.42
N THR A 15 4.15 -0.05 -8.14
CA THR A 15 3.29 -0.58 -7.07
C THR A 15 2.78 0.51 -6.13
N ALA A 16 1.55 0.36 -5.63
CA ALA A 16 1.01 1.24 -4.59
C ALA A 16 1.84 1.20 -3.29
N ALA A 17 2.43 0.04 -2.97
CA ALA A 17 3.33 -0.13 -1.83
C ALA A 17 4.57 0.76 -1.94
N ALA A 18 5.19 0.86 -3.13
CA ALA A 18 6.32 1.77 -3.35
C ALA A 18 5.92 3.24 -3.15
N VAL A 19 4.75 3.64 -3.67
CA VAL A 19 4.21 5.01 -3.47
C VAL A 19 4.03 5.30 -1.98
N LEU A 20 3.40 4.39 -1.23
CA LEU A 20 3.18 4.55 0.22
C LEU A 20 4.49 4.65 1.02
N CYS A 21 5.50 3.83 0.71
CA CYS A 21 6.83 3.92 1.33
C CYS A 21 7.48 5.28 1.08
N ASN A 22 7.34 5.83 -0.12
CA ASN A 22 7.86 7.16 -0.46
C ASN A 22 7.05 8.29 0.20
N LEU A 23 5.73 8.13 0.36
CA LEU A 23 4.88 9.10 1.07
C LEU A 23 5.22 9.22 2.55
N SER A 24 5.61 8.13 3.22
CA SER A 24 6.02 8.18 4.64
C SER A 24 7.29 8.99 4.88
N ASN A 25 8.10 9.23 3.85
CA ASN A 25 9.31 10.06 3.94
C ASN A 25 9.00 11.57 3.81
N HIS A 26 7.83 11.94 3.27
CA HIS A 26 7.39 13.33 3.15
C HIS A 26 6.51 13.73 4.34
N LYS A 27 7.06 14.59 5.23
CA LYS A 27 6.34 15.34 6.28
C LYS A 27 5.40 16.41 5.68
N ALA A 28 4.49 16.04 4.79
CA ALA A 28 3.44 16.95 4.34
C ALA A 28 2.20 16.74 5.22
N TYR A 29 2.03 17.64 6.19
CA TYR A 29 0.83 17.80 7.02
C TYR A 29 -0.13 18.76 6.32
N GLU A 30 -1.39 18.35 6.16
CA GLU A 30 -2.55 19.24 6.06
C GLU A 30 -3.61 18.79 7.08
N PRO A 31 -4.36 19.71 7.73
CA PRO A 31 -5.37 19.36 8.71
C PRO A 31 -6.67 18.87 8.05
N GLY A 32 -7.07 17.64 8.41
CA GLY A 32 -8.20 16.90 7.86
C GLY A 32 -7.74 15.45 7.73
N ARG A 33 -8.54 14.46 8.19
CA ARG A 33 -8.12 13.03 8.31
C ARG A 33 -7.24 12.64 7.12
N SER A 34 -5.95 12.48 7.36
CA SER A 34 -5.05 12.21 6.26
C SER A 34 -5.27 10.77 5.85
N PHE A 35 -5.26 10.50 4.55
CA PHE A 35 -5.26 9.15 3.99
C PHE A 35 -4.28 8.19 4.72
N LYS A 36 -3.18 8.74 5.27
CA LYS A 36 -2.19 8.01 6.06
C LYS A 36 -2.71 7.51 7.41
N ASP A 37 -3.64 8.22 8.06
CA ASP A 37 -4.12 7.88 9.41
C ASP A 37 -4.99 6.62 9.43
N GLU A 38 -5.61 6.29 8.30
CA GLU A 38 -6.45 5.11 8.13
C GLU A 38 -5.65 3.89 7.60
N VAL A 39 -4.43 4.11 7.09
CA VAL A 39 -3.52 3.04 6.65
C VAL A 39 -2.75 2.48 7.83
N VAL A 40 -2.86 1.18 8.05
CA VAL A 40 -2.11 0.43 9.08
C VAL A 40 -0.70 0.13 8.61
N GLY A 41 -0.54 -0.25 7.33
CA GLY A 41 0.75 -0.49 6.71
C GLY A 41 0.71 -1.52 5.58
N ILE A 42 1.87 -1.86 5.05
CA ILE A 42 2.04 -2.90 4.02
C ILE A 42 2.28 -4.25 4.69
N VAL A 43 1.64 -5.32 4.22
CA VAL A 43 1.72 -6.67 4.84
C VAL A 43 3.16 -7.10 5.13
N ALA A 44 4.08 -6.94 4.18
CA ALA A 44 5.51 -7.24 4.32
C ALA A 44 6.23 -6.51 5.46
N LEU A 45 5.67 -5.39 5.94
CA LEU A 45 6.26 -4.54 6.97
C LEU A 45 5.54 -4.67 8.33
N LEU A 46 4.38 -5.33 8.40
CA LEU A 46 3.62 -5.48 9.64
C LEU A 46 4.20 -6.60 10.53
N GLY A 47 4.43 -7.77 9.97
CA GLY A 47 4.93 -8.95 10.69
C GLY A 47 6.46 -9.04 10.80
N THR A 48 6.94 -9.85 11.75
CA THR A 48 8.33 -10.31 11.84
C THR A 48 8.33 -11.81 12.13
N VAL A 49 9.15 -12.58 11.40
CA VAL A 49 9.32 -14.02 11.63
C VAL A 49 10.78 -14.28 11.95
N ALA A 50 11.06 -14.90 13.09
CA ALA A 50 12.44 -15.11 13.57
C ALA A 50 13.22 -16.11 12.69
N ASN A 51 12.56 -17.16 12.21
CA ASN A 51 13.18 -18.16 11.34
C ASN A 51 13.13 -17.71 9.87
N ARG A 52 14.29 -17.59 9.23
CA ARG A 52 14.44 -17.13 7.84
C ARG A 52 13.75 -18.05 6.83
N ASP A 53 13.85 -19.37 7.01
CA ASP A 53 13.23 -20.32 6.08
C ASP A 53 11.71 -20.28 6.19
N LEU A 54 11.17 -20.19 7.40
CA LEU A 54 9.75 -20.01 7.62
C LEU A 54 9.25 -18.68 7.03
N SER A 55 10.00 -17.59 7.24
CA SER A 55 9.69 -16.28 6.64
C SER A 55 9.59 -16.39 5.12
N ARG A 56 10.56 -17.07 4.48
CA ARG A 56 10.57 -17.27 3.03
C ARG A 56 9.39 -18.12 2.57
N MET A 57 9.10 -19.23 3.25
CA MET A 57 7.98 -20.12 2.90
C MET A 57 6.64 -19.38 2.98
N LEU A 58 6.41 -18.59 4.03
CA LEU A 58 5.19 -17.79 4.18
C LEU A 58 5.06 -16.71 3.10
N SER A 59 6.16 -16.02 2.76
CA SER A 59 6.15 -15.03 1.69
C SER A 59 5.88 -15.65 0.31
N VAL A 60 6.39 -16.86 0.04
CA VAL A 60 6.06 -17.60 -1.19
C VAL A 60 4.60 -18.05 -1.20
N TYR A 61 4.09 -18.53 -0.06
CA TYR A 61 2.70 -18.95 0.08
C TYR A 61 1.72 -17.80 -0.14
N LEU A 62 1.98 -16.63 0.43
CA LEU A 62 1.14 -15.44 0.25
C LEU A 62 1.25 -14.87 -1.17
N GLY A 63 2.42 -14.95 -1.78
CA GLY A 63 2.70 -14.36 -3.09
C GLY A 63 3.03 -12.86 -3.02
N GLU A 64 3.61 -12.33 -4.09
CA GLU A 64 4.11 -10.95 -4.13
C GLU A 64 3.00 -9.91 -3.92
N ASP A 65 1.89 -10.03 -4.66
CA ASP A 65 0.82 -9.03 -4.60
C ASP A 65 0.20 -8.93 -3.19
N ASN A 66 0.02 -10.06 -2.49
CA ASN A 66 -0.50 -10.05 -1.12
C ASN A 66 0.55 -9.58 -0.10
N MET A 67 1.84 -9.85 -0.33
CA MET A 67 2.92 -9.30 0.50
C MET A 67 3.03 -7.77 0.35
N LEU A 68 2.67 -7.24 -0.83
CA LEU A 68 2.59 -5.81 -1.12
C LEU A 68 1.21 -5.19 -0.82
N ALA A 69 0.25 -5.98 -0.31
CA ALA A 69 -1.08 -5.51 0.01
C ALA A 69 -1.04 -4.39 1.05
N VAL A 70 -1.94 -3.43 0.90
CA VAL A 70 -2.10 -2.34 1.86
C VAL A 70 -3.19 -2.70 2.85
N VAL A 71 -2.88 -2.61 4.14
CA VAL A 71 -3.83 -2.85 5.22
C VAL A 71 -4.37 -1.49 5.68
N CYS A 72 -5.69 -1.35 5.71
CA CYS A 72 -6.40 -0.17 6.18
C CYS A 72 -7.41 -0.54 7.27
N LYS A 73 -7.80 0.45 8.08
CA LYS A 73 -8.72 0.25 9.20
C LYS A 73 -10.15 0.02 8.72
N THR A 74 -10.66 0.95 7.93
CA THR A 74 -12.09 1.07 7.59
C THR A 74 -12.34 0.84 6.09
N GLN A 75 -13.58 0.46 5.75
CA GLN A 75 -13.98 0.29 4.35
C GLN A 75 -13.97 1.62 3.58
N ASP A 76 -14.34 2.72 4.25
CA ASP A 76 -14.26 4.05 3.67
C ASP A 76 -12.82 4.41 3.29
N ALA A 77 -11.84 4.02 4.11
CA ALA A 77 -10.43 4.19 3.77
C ALA A 77 -10.01 3.33 2.58
N ALA A 78 -10.46 2.07 2.51
CA ALA A 78 -10.21 1.20 1.35
C ALA A 78 -10.76 1.82 0.05
N ASN A 79 -12.00 2.33 0.09
CA ASN A 79 -12.66 2.97 -1.04
C ASN A 79 -11.99 4.29 -1.47
N TYR A 80 -11.23 4.94 -0.57
CA TYR A 80 -10.51 6.17 -0.90
C TYR A 80 -9.24 5.92 -1.75
N PHE A 81 -8.72 4.68 -1.79
CA PHE A 81 -7.52 4.41 -2.59
C PHE A 81 -7.76 4.60 -4.08
N GLU A 82 -8.93 4.19 -4.58
CA GLU A 82 -9.21 4.19 -6.02
C GLU A 82 -10.67 4.50 -6.27
N LYS A 83 -10.92 5.38 -7.24
CA LYS A 83 -12.25 5.73 -7.71
C LYS A 83 -12.33 5.44 -9.21
N TYR A 84 -13.52 5.10 -9.64
CA TYR A 84 -13.83 4.87 -11.05
C TYR A 84 -14.78 5.96 -11.55
N ASP A 85 -14.60 6.37 -12.80
CA ASP A 85 -15.54 7.24 -13.50
C ASP A 85 -16.80 6.47 -13.93
N THR A 86 -17.73 7.16 -14.58
CA THR A 86 -18.99 6.55 -15.05
C THR A 86 -18.81 5.52 -16.16
N GLU A 87 -17.65 5.50 -16.81
CA GLU A 87 -17.29 4.53 -17.86
C GLU A 87 -16.52 3.33 -17.27
N GLY A 88 -16.21 3.36 -15.97
CA GLY A 88 -15.45 2.32 -15.28
C GLY A 88 -13.94 2.47 -15.43
N ASN A 89 -13.43 3.60 -15.91
CA ASN A 89 -12.00 3.89 -15.94
C ASN A 89 -11.54 4.40 -14.56
N VAL A 90 -10.29 4.11 -14.21
CA VAL A 90 -9.67 4.61 -12.98
C VAL A 90 -9.49 6.13 -13.06
N ASP A 91 -9.97 6.86 -12.07
CA ASP A 91 -9.72 8.29 -11.91
C ASP A 91 -8.32 8.53 -11.34
N ILE A 92 -7.36 8.79 -12.25
CA ILE A 92 -5.95 9.03 -11.89
C ILE A 92 -5.73 10.30 -11.05
N ARG A 93 -6.75 11.14 -10.88
CA ARG A 93 -6.68 12.39 -10.10
C ARG A 93 -7.13 12.20 -8.65
N PHE A 94 -7.47 10.97 -8.25
CA PHE A 94 -8.00 10.64 -6.94
C PHE A 94 -7.11 9.65 -6.18
N GLY A 95 -7.22 9.65 -4.85
CA GLY A 95 -6.66 8.61 -3.98
C GLY A 95 -5.14 8.41 -4.14
N ILE A 96 -4.73 7.15 -4.20
CA ILE A 96 -3.31 6.79 -4.30
C ILE A 96 -2.70 7.21 -5.65
N HIS A 97 -3.50 7.29 -6.71
CA HIS A 97 -3.03 7.70 -8.05
C HIS A 97 -2.64 9.18 -8.08
N GLN A 98 -3.38 10.02 -7.35
CA GLN A 98 -3.02 11.43 -7.19
C GLN A 98 -1.68 11.59 -6.46
N GLU A 99 -1.46 10.80 -5.40
CA GLU A 99 -0.21 10.82 -4.63
C GLU A 99 0.98 10.26 -5.44
N ALA A 100 0.74 9.19 -6.19
CA ALA A 100 1.68 8.62 -7.15
C ALA A 100 2.13 9.67 -8.18
N ALA A 101 1.20 10.44 -8.74
CA ALA A 101 1.49 11.52 -9.69
C ALA A 101 2.33 12.64 -9.06
N LYS A 102 2.03 13.05 -7.81
CA LYS A 102 2.83 14.05 -7.06
C LYS A 102 4.28 13.61 -6.86
N LEU A 103 4.51 12.31 -6.67
CA LEU A 103 5.84 11.73 -6.49
C LEU A 103 6.54 11.37 -7.81
N GLY A 104 5.85 11.43 -8.94
CA GLY A 104 6.37 10.96 -10.22
C GLY A 104 6.58 9.44 -10.27
N VAL A 105 5.91 8.68 -9.39
CA VAL A 105 6.00 7.22 -9.29
C VAL A 105 4.69 6.63 -9.83
N PRO A 106 4.62 6.19 -11.09
CA PRO A 106 3.37 5.67 -11.65
C PRO A 106 2.95 4.37 -10.94
N ILE A 107 1.65 4.11 -10.87
CA ILE A 107 1.09 2.81 -10.48
C ILE A 107 0.60 2.12 -11.75
N SER A 108 1.20 0.97 -12.06
CA SER A 108 0.90 0.18 -13.27
C SER A 108 0.43 -1.23 -12.94
N ARG A 109 0.51 -1.63 -11.67
CA ARG A 109 0.11 -2.94 -11.17
C ARG A 109 -1.15 -2.83 -10.33
N ARG A 110 -1.98 -3.87 -10.36
CA ARG A 110 -3.08 -4.03 -9.41
C ARG A 110 -2.51 -4.15 -8.00
N PHE A 111 -3.22 -3.62 -7.02
CA PHE A 111 -2.80 -3.67 -5.62
C PHE A 111 -3.99 -4.10 -4.76
N PRO A 112 -3.88 -5.22 -4.02
CA PRO A 112 -4.92 -5.62 -3.09
C PRO A 112 -4.92 -4.71 -1.86
N ILE A 113 -6.12 -4.42 -1.37
CA ILE A 113 -6.34 -3.72 -0.10
C ILE A 113 -7.02 -4.69 0.86
N ILE A 114 -6.53 -4.73 2.09
CA ILE A 114 -7.11 -5.49 3.18
C ILE A 114 -7.75 -4.49 4.14
N CYS A 115 -9.06 -4.57 4.30
CA CYS A 115 -9.82 -3.76 5.26
C CYS A 115 -10.01 -4.55 6.55
N LEU A 116 -9.48 -4.06 7.68
CA LEU A 116 -9.57 -4.77 8.95
C LEU A 116 -11.01 -4.91 9.45
N ASP A 117 -11.85 -3.90 9.24
CA ASP A 117 -13.26 -3.92 9.67
C ASP A 117 -14.14 -4.93 8.89
N GLU A 118 -13.65 -5.45 7.75
CA GLU A 118 -14.35 -6.45 6.94
C GLU A 118 -13.80 -7.88 7.10
N ILE A 119 -12.73 -8.08 7.90
CA ILE A 119 -12.20 -9.42 8.18
C ILE A 119 -13.14 -10.13 9.17
N ARG A 120 -13.50 -11.38 8.84
CA ARG A 120 -14.36 -12.25 9.66
C ARG A 120 -13.59 -13.09 10.67
#